data_AF-A0A2L0EZ18-F1
#
_entry.id   AF-A0A2L0EZ18-F1
#
_cell.length_a   1.000
_cell.length_b   1.000
_cell.length_c   1.000
_cell.angle_alpha   90.00
_cell.angle_beta   90.00
_cell.angle_gamma   90.00
#
_symmetry.space_group_name_H-M   'P 1'
#
loop_
_entity.id
_entity.type
_entity.pdbx_description
1 polymer ?
#
loop_
_entity_poly.entity_id
_entity_poly.type
_entity_poly.pdbx_seq_one_letter_code
_entity_poly.pdbx_strand_id
1 'polypeptide(L)'
;MSVALTVPWGSLDVVLEPQGPVLNYNGTGEFVLLGETNYEFAFPDMRTTGNLTIEGESLRVAGRSWLDRQWGWTSEMPSRRWTWMNLNSPNGDASAGSFRLGTFPRL
;
A
#
# COMPACT_ATOMS: atom_id res chain seq x y z
N MET A 1 8.18 11.62 4.82
CA MET A 1 8.64 10.32 5.38
C MET A 1 9.89 9.90 4.63
N SER A 2 10.81 9.18 5.29
CA SER A 2 11.96 8.57 4.60
C SER A 2 11.93 7.06 4.78
N VAL A 3 12.31 6.32 3.75
CA VAL A 3 12.46 4.86 3.77
C VAL A 3 13.87 4.53 3.32
N ALA A 4 14.62 3.89 4.22
CA ALA A 4 15.94 3.35 3.94
C ALA A 4 15.92 1.85 4.22
N LEU A 5 16.26 1.04 3.23
CA LEU A 5 16.32 -0.42 3.32
C LEU A 5 17.53 -0.94 2.57
N THR A 6 18.21 -1.92 3.15
CA THR A 6 19.26 -2.69 2.49
C THR A 6 18.90 -4.17 2.56
N VAL A 7 18.98 -4.85 1.43
CA VAL A 7 18.78 -6.29 1.26
C VAL A 7 19.97 -6.89 0.51
N PRO A 8 20.19 -8.22 0.53
CA PRO A 8 21.37 -8.82 -0.08
C PRO A 8 21.58 -8.50 -1.58
N TRP A 9 20.52 -8.11 -2.29
CA TRP A 9 20.54 -7.84 -3.73
C TRP A 9 20.34 -6.36 -4.08
N GLY A 10 20.32 -5.45 -3.09
CA GLY A 10 20.14 -4.02 -3.37
C GLY A 10 19.86 -3.14 -2.16
N SER A 11 19.67 -1.85 -2.41
CA SER A 11 19.25 -0.88 -1.40
C SER A 11 18.28 0.14 -1.98
N LEU A 12 17.46 0.72 -1.11
CA LEU A 12 16.52 1.80 -1.43
C LEU A 12 16.67 2.87 -0.35
N ASP A 13 16.92 4.10 -0.75
CA ASP A 13 16.91 5.28 0.12
C ASP A 13 16.09 6.38 -0.55
N VAL A 14 14.87 6.59 -0.06
CA VAL A 14 13.90 7.49 -0.68
C VAL A 14 13.19 8.35 0.35
N VAL A 15 12.81 9.55 -0.09
CA VAL A 15 11.91 10.44 0.62
C VAL A 15 10.54 10.40 -0.07
N LEU A 16 9.49 10.26 0.73
CA LEU A 16 8.10 10.24 0.32
C LEU A 16 7.37 11.43 0.95
N GLU A 17 6.78 12.27 0.12
CA GLU A 17 6.07 13.48 0.54
C GLU A 17 4.61 13.41 0.11
N PRO A 18 3.65 13.39 1.07
CA PRO A 18 2.23 13.45 0.75
C PRO A 18 1.90 14.72 -0.05
N GLN A 19 1.17 14.57 -1.15
CA GLN A 19 0.75 15.69 -2.01
C GLN A 19 -0.72 16.09 -1.80
N GLY A 20 -1.46 15.34 -0.99
CA GLY A 20 -2.89 15.53 -0.81
C GLY A 20 -3.41 14.99 0.53
N PRO A 21 -4.74 15.01 0.72
CA PRO A 21 -5.36 14.52 1.93
C PRO A 21 -5.20 13.02 2.07
N VAL A 22 -5.35 12.56 3.32
CA VAL A 22 -5.44 11.14 3.65
C VAL A 22 -6.75 10.56 3.10
N LEU A 23 -6.68 9.36 2.55
CA LEU A 23 -7.85 8.56 2.19
C LEU A 23 -8.22 7.65 3.36
N ASN A 24 -9.39 7.88 3.95
CA ASN A 24 -9.93 7.00 5.00
C ASN A 24 -10.70 5.84 4.35
N TYR A 25 -10.30 4.59 4.65
CA TYR A 25 -11.04 3.43 4.17
C TYR A 25 -12.45 3.41 4.76
N ASN A 26 -13.44 2.96 3.99
CA ASN A 26 -14.85 2.99 4.36
C ASN A 26 -15.37 4.41 4.74
N GLY A 27 -14.67 5.48 4.33
CA GLY A 27 -15.00 6.88 4.63
C GLY A 27 -14.63 7.34 6.04
N THR A 28 -14.63 6.45 7.03
CA THR A 28 -14.33 6.75 8.45
C THR A 28 -12.94 6.31 8.89
N GLY A 29 -12.29 5.46 8.11
CA GLY A 29 -11.04 4.81 8.47
C GLY A 29 -11.26 3.58 9.35
N GLU A 30 -12.49 3.10 9.48
CA GLU A 30 -12.89 1.96 10.31
C GLU A 30 -13.74 0.98 9.49
N PHE A 31 -13.42 -0.30 9.57
CA PHE A 31 -14.18 -1.37 8.93
C PHE A 31 -14.01 -2.70 9.67
N VAL A 32 -14.98 -3.61 9.49
CA VAL A 32 -14.89 -4.96 10.05
C VAL A 32 -14.09 -5.84 9.09
N LEU A 33 -12.95 -6.33 9.57
CA LEU A 33 -12.11 -7.29 8.87
C LEU A 33 -12.03 -8.56 9.69
N LEU A 34 -12.43 -9.68 9.08
CA LEU A 34 -12.40 -11.01 9.68
C LEU A 34 -13.26 -11.20 10.94
N GLY A 35 -14.20 -10.30 11.22
CA GLY A 35 -15.06 -10.32 12.41
C GLY A 35 -14.60 -9.35 13.50
N GLU A 36 -13.51 -8.62 13.26
CA GLU A 36 -12.87 -7.71 14.21
C GLU A 36 -12.77 -6.31 13.63
N THR A 37 -12.91 -5.29 14.47
CA THR A 37 -12.74 -3.90 14.05
C THR A 37 -11.29 -3.63 13.68
N ASN A 38 -11.09 -3.16 12.45
CA ASN A 38 -9.81 -2.74 11.91
C ASN A 38 -9.90 -1.27 11.48
N TYR A 39 -8.75 -0.61 11.55
CA TYR A 39 -8.60 0.79 11.19
C TYR A 39 -7.59 0.91 10.07
N GLU A 40 -7.88 1.73 9.07
CA GLU A 40 -7.00 1.92 7.93
C GLU A 40 -7.19 3.28 7.27
N PHE A 41 -6.06 3.87 6.90
CA PHE A 41 -6.02 5.03 6.03
C PHE A 41 -4.83 4.94 5.08
N ALA A 42 -4.87 5.71 4.00
CA ALA A 42 -3.79 5.79 3.03
C ALA A 42 -3.33 7.22 2.75
N PHE A 43 -2.06 7.34 2.35
CA PHE A 43 -1.57 8.48 1.57
C PHE A 43 -1.57 8.07 0.11
N PRO A 44 -2.61 8.44 -0.66
CA PRO A 44 -2.79 7.92 -2.01
C PRO A 44 -1.83 8.53 -3.04
N ASP A 45 -1.34 9.74 -2.76
CA ASP A 45 -0.40 10.45 -3.62
C ASP A 45 0.79 10.90 -2.81
N MET A 46 1.90 10.16 -2.93
CA MET A 46 3.18 10.56 -2.39
C MET A 46 4.21 10.78 -3.49
N ARG A 47 4.69 12.01 -3.60
CA ARG A 47 5.86 12.34 -4.41
C ARG A 47 7.07 11.65 -3.81
N THR A 48 7.70 10.78 -4.58
CA THR A 48 8.79 9.93 -4.13
C THR A 48 10.05 10.23 -4.92
N THR A 49 11.16 10.50 -4.23
CA THR A 49 12.47 10.75 -4.85
C THR A 49 13.59 10.14 -4.02
N GLY A 50 14.64 9.64 -4.67
CA GLY A 50 15.81 9.14 -3.97
C GLY A 50 16.70 8.27 -4.84
N ASN A 51 17.34 7.28 -4.24
CA ASN A 51 18.27 6.36 -4.91
C ASN A 51 17.81 4.90 -4.75
N LEU A 52 17.88 4.16 -5.84
CA LEU A 52 17.72 2.70 -5.90
C LEU A 52 19.05 2.10 -6.32
N THR A 53 19.57 1.15 -5.54
CA THR A 53 20.75 0.37 -5.92
C THR A 53 20.32 -1.06 -6.23
N ILE A 54 20.58 -1.53 -7.45
CA ILE A 54 20.31 -2.90 -7.89
C ILE A 54 21.44 -3.36 -8.80
N GLU A 55 21.84 -4.63 -8.73
CA GLU A 55 22.96 -5.17 -9.53
C GLU A 55 24.29 -4.40 -9.38
N GLY A 56 24.47 -3.70 -8.24
CA GLY A 56 25.65 -2.88 -7.96
C GLY A 56 25.62 -1.47 -8.58
N GLU A 57 24.60 -1.13 -9.35
CA GLU A 57 24.41 0.20 -9.93
C GLU A 57 23.46 1.04 -9.09
N SER A 58 23.80 2.31 -8.87
CA SER A 58 22.95 3.27 -8.15
C SER A 58 22.26 4.23 -9.11
N LEU A 59 20.94 4.24 -9.07
CA LEU A 59 20.06 4.99 -9.95
C LEU A 59 19.28 6.03 -9.15
N ARG A 60 19.22 7.27 -9.65
CA ARG A 60 18.28 8.26 -9.14
C ARG A 60 16.88 7.91 -9.63
N VAL A 61 15.93 7.83 -8.70
CA VAL A 61 14.53 7.51 -8.98
C VAL A 61 13.63 8.66 -8.57
N ALA A 62 12.57 8.88 -9.35
CA ALA A 62 11.49 9.79 -9.04
C ALA A 62 10.18 9.17 -9.51
N GLY A 63 9.11 9.36 -8.75
CA GLY A 63 7.81 8.79 -9.08
C GLY A 63 6.72 9.10 -8.06
N ARG A 64 5.63 8.37 -8.17
CA ARG A 64 4.45 8.49 -7.31
C ARG A 64 4.24 7.16 -6.59
N SER A 65 4.00 7.21 -5.29
CA SER A 65 3.81 6.04 -4.43
C SER A 65 2.52 6.15 -3.63
N TRP A 66 2.06 5.00 -3.14
CA TRP A 66 0.93 4.87 -2.23
C TRP A 66 1.42 4.23 -0.93
N LEU A 67 0.90 4.68 0.21
CA LEU A 67 1.16 4.04 1.50
C LEU A 67 -0.14 3.83 2.25
N ASP A 68 -0.40 2.57 2.63
CA ASP A 68 -1.44 2.20 3.57
C ASP A 68 -0.88 2.07 4.98
N ARG A 69 -1.71 2.44 5.95
CA ARG A 69 -1.48 2.15 7.36
C ARG A 69 -2.71 1.47 7.91
N GLN A 70 -2.62 0.16 8.12
CA GLN A 70 -3.68 -0.65 8.74
C GLN A 70 -3.25 -1.11 10.14
N TRP A 71 -4.19 -1.14 11.09
CA TRP A 71 -4.04 -1.83 12.37
C TRP A 71 -5.39 -2.33 12.89
N GLY A 72 -5.34 -3.35 13.74
CA GLY A 72 -6.51 -3.94 14.34
C GLY A 72 -6.19 -5.34 14.81
N TRP A 73 -7.09 -5.93 15.58
CA TRP A 73 -7.01 -7.35 15.85
C TRP A 73 -7.47 -8.10 14.60
N THR A 74 -6.77 -9.16 14.25
CA THR A 74 -7.20 -10.11 13.22
C THR A 74 -6.98 -11.50 13.77
N SER A 75 -8.05 -12.28 13.90
CA SER A 75 -7.91 -13.70 14.22
C SER A 75 -7.08 -14.38 13.12
N GLU A 76 -6.01 -15.08 13.49
CA GLU A 76 -5.26 -15.89 12.53
C GLU A 76 -6.20 -16.92 11.90
N MET A 77 -6.42 -16.83 10.59
CA MET A 77 -7.19 -17.81 9.83
C MET A 77 -6.41 -18.23 8.58
N PRO A 78 -5.72 -19.39 8.61
CA PRO A 78 -4.80 -19.83 7.55
C PRO A 78 -5.43 -19.95 6.15
N SER A 79 -6.76 -20.05 6.06
CA SER A 79 -7.50 -20.26 4.81
C SER A 79 -8.01 -18.99 4.14
N ARG A 80 -7.86 -17.82 4.77
CA ARG A 80 -8.39 -16.56 4.22
C ARG A 80 -7.35 -15.90 3.31
N ARG A 81 -7.78 -15.59 2.09
CA ARG A 81 -7.01 -14.86 1.06
C ARG A 81 -7.81 -13.64 0.66
N TRP A 82 -7.12 -12.55 0.35
CA TRP A 82 -7.72 -11.36 -0.23
C TRP A 82 -6.87 -10.91 -1.42
N THR A 83 -7.52 -10.19 -2.34
CA THR A 83 -6.83 -9.41 -3.35
C THR A 83 -7.07 -7.95 -3.02
N TRP A 84 -5.99 -7.16 -3.04
CA TRP A 84 -6.02 -5.74 -2.77
C TRP A 84 -5.53 -5.00 -4.01
N MET A 85 -6.17 -3.87 -4.33
CA MET A 85 -5.67 -2.95 -5.34
C MET A 85 -5.88 -1.49 -4.90
N ASN A 86 -4.98 -0.64 -5.37
CA ASN A 86 -5.19 0.79 -5.44
C ASN A 86 -5.17 1.24 -6.90
N LEU A 87 -5.80 2.38 -7.17
CA LEU A 87 -5.83 3.02 -8.47
C LEU A 87 -5.65 4.51 -8.26
N ASN A 88 -4.66 5.08 -8.94
CA ASN A 88 -4.52 6.51 -9.07
C ASN A 88 -4.84 6.89 -10.51
N SER A 89 -5.92 7.64 -10.70
CA SER A 89 -6.32 8.16 -12.00
C SER A 89 -5.43 9.33 -12.42
N PRO A 90 -5.20 9.55 -13.73
CA PRO A 90 -4.44 10.71 -14.23
C PRO A 90 -5.05 12.06 -13.84
N ASN A 91 -6.35 12.12 -13.54
CA ASN A 91 -7.04 13.34 -13.11
C ASN A 91 -6.82 13.68 -11.62
N GLY A 92 -6.06 12.87 -10.88
CA GLY A 92 -5.79 13.07 -9.45
C GLY A 92 -6.70 12.28 -8.52
N ASP A 93 -7.73 11.59 -9.03
CA ASP A 93 -8.58 10.74 -8.20
C ASP A 93 -7.82 9.50 -7.73
N ALA A 94 -8.12 9.06 -6.51
CA ALA A 94 -7.52 7.90 -5.88
C ALA A 94 -8.59 7.02 -5.25
N SER A 95 -8.51 5.72 -5.50
CA SER A 95 -9.41 4.73 -4.92
C SER A 95 -8.66 3.47 -4.57
N ALA A 96 -9.02 2.84 -3.45
CA ALA A 96 -8.51 1.53 -3.07
C ALA A 96 -9.66 0.62 -2.66
N GLY A 97 -9.48 -0.67 -2.87
CA GLY A 97 -10.47 -1.69 -2.54
C GLY A 97 -9.85 -3.06 -2.37
N SER A 98 -10.44 -3.86 -1.49
CA SER A 98 -10.17 -5.28 -1.39
C SER A 98 -11.36 -6.06 -1.94
N PHE A 99 -11.06 -7.14 -2.65
CA PHE A 99 -12.06 -8.03 -3.21
C PHE A 99 -11.65 -9.48 -2.98
N ARG A 100 -12.67 -10.32 -2.82
CA ARG A 100 -12.52 -11.76 -2.76
C ARG A 100 -12.93 -12.30 -4.12
N LEU A 101 -11.96 -12.73 -4.93
CA LEU A 101 -12.25 -13.67 -6.00
C LEU A 101 -12.74 -14.96 -5.33
N GLY A 102 -14.00 -15.32 -5.56
CA GLY A 102 -14.55 -16.58 -5.08
C GLY A 102 -13.68 -17.75 -5.51
N THR A 103 -13.70 -18.84 -4.74
CA THR A 103 -13.14 -20.12 -5.20
C THR A 103 -13.82 -20.49 -6.51
N PHE A 104 -13.08 -20.44 -7.61
CA PHE A 104 -13.48 -21.16 -8.82
C PHE A 104 -13.56 -22.63 -8.44
N PRO A 105 -14.71 -23.31 -8.62
CA PRO A 105 -14.73 -24.75 -8.48
C PRO A 105 -13.72 -25.31 -9.48
N ARG A 106 -12.85 -26.21 -9.01
CA ARG A 106 -12.06 -27.03 -9.93
C ARG A 106 -13.06 -27.81 -10.78
N LEU A 107 -12.91 -27.70 -12.11
CA LEU A 107 -13.56 -28.60 -13.07
C LEU A 107 -13.16 -30.05 -12.78
#